data_AF-A0A3N4PDX1-F1
#
_entry.id   AF-A0A3N4PDX1-F1
#
_cell.length_a   1.000
_cell.length_b   1.000
_cell.length_c   1.000
_cell.angle_alpha   90.00
_cell.angle_beta   90.00
_cell.angle_gamma   90.00
#
_symmetry.space_group_name_H-M   'P 1'
#
loop_
_entity.id
_entity.type
_entity.pdbx_description
1 polymer ?
#
loop_
_entity_poly.entity_id
_entity_poly.type
_entity_poly.pdbx_seq_one_letter_code
_entity_poly.pdbx_strand_id
1 'polypeptide(L)'
;MALVKILSSNLFAGAGFQKLEAGKVYDVDKAIAEKWIAGGKAEASKEKGEALQFEVATPSTPVSADTSALQTQLNDALEQLKQAQSDADTKDKEHADALEQLKQAHAEELVTATKRAEDAEAALTEATKKAK
;
A
#
# COMPACT_ATOMS: atom_id res chain seq x y z
N MET A 1 -9.61 42.67 -38.51
CA MET A 1 -8.86 41.42 -38.24
C MET A 1 -8.75 41.24 -36.73
N ALA A 2 -9.06 40.05 -36.23
CA ALA A 2 -9.14 39.66 -34.82
C ALA A 2 -8.66 38.21 -34.67
N LEU A 3 -7.89 37.95 -33.62
CA LEU A 3 -7.39 36.61 -33.32
C LEU A 3 -8.39 35.85 -32.45
N VAL A 4 -8.79 34.66 -32.91
CA VAL A 4 -9.72 33.80 -32.19
C VAL A 4 -9.18 32.38 -32.08
N LYS A 5 -9.29 31.80 -30.89
CA LYS A 5 -8.97 30.38 -30.62
C LYS A 5 -10.22 29.55 -30.85
N ILE A 6 -10.16 28.60 -31.76
CA ILE A 6 -11.34 27.79 -32.09
C ILE A 6 -11.57 26.76 -31.00
N LEU A 7 -12.81 26.62 -30.54
CA LEU A 7 -13.20 25.62 -29.54
C LEU A 7 -13.94 24.44 -30.19
N SER A 8 -14.60 24.68 -31.33
CA SER A 8 -15.41 23.68 -32.03
C SER A 8 -14.63 22.95 -33.14
N SER A 9 -14.65 21.62 -33.14
CA SER A 9 -13.96 20.77 -34.14
C SER A 9 -14.59 20.76 -35.54
N ASN A 10 -15.71 21.45 -35.72
CA ASN A 10 -16.50 21.49 -36.97
C ASN A 10 -16.74 22.93 -37.46
N LEU A 11 -15.78 23.82 -37.22
CA LEU A 11 -15.86 25.19 -37.69
C LEU A 11 -15.18 25.32 -39.06
N PHE A 12 -15.82 26.02 -40.00
CA PHE A 12 -15.29 26.23 -41.34
C PHE A 12 -15.28 27.74 -41.66
N ALA A 13 -14.25 28.21 -42.36
CA ALA A 13 -14.06 29.62 -42.65
C ALA A 13 -13.70 29.90 -44.11
N GLY A 14 -14.09 31.09 -44.59
CA GLY A 14 -13.83 31.57 -45.95
C GLY A 14 -14.70 30.88 -47.02
N ALA A 15 -14.62 31.39 -48.26
CA ALA A 15 -15.39 30.86 -49.38
C ALA A 15 -14.99 29.41 -49.77
N GLY A 16 -13.77 28.99 -49.41
CA GLY A 16 -13.27 27.63 -49.62
C GLY A 16 -13.67 26.61 -48.56
N PHE A 17 -14.50 26.98 -47.57
CA PHE A 17 -14.87 26.11 -46.44
C PHE A 17 -13.64 25.46 -45.78
N GLN A 18 -12.64 26.26 -45.43
CA GLN A 18 -11.46 25.73 -44.74
C GLN A 18 -11.84 25.30 -43.34
N LYS A 19 -11.67 24.00 -43.03
CA LYS A 19 -11.87 23.49 -41.68
C LYS A 19 -10.85 24.09 -40.72
N LEU A 20 -11.32 24.64 -39.62
CA LEU A 20 -10.49 25.18 -38.54
C LEU A 20 -10.37 24.14 -37.42
N GLU A 21 -9.15 23.99 -36.91
CA GLU A 21 -8.84 23.02 -35.86
C GLU A 21 -9.12 23.61 -34.48
N ALA A 22 -9.82 22.84 -33.64
CA ALA A 22 -10.02 23.20 -32.24
C ALA A 22 -8.66 23.32 -31.52
N GLY A 23 -8.51 24.35 -30.68
CA GLY A 23 -7.27 24.69 -29.98
C GLY A 23 -6.32 25.59 -30.76
N LYS A 24 -6.50 25.77 -32.08
CA LYS A 24 -5.67 26.67 -32.89
C LYS A 24 -6.22 28.10 -32.94
N VAL A 25 -5.31 29.07 -33.00
CA VAL A 25 -5.61 30.50 -33.14
C VAL A 25 -5.56 30.89 -34.61
N TYR A 26 -6.61 31.54 -35.10
CA TYR A 26 -6.69 32.05 -36.47
C TYR A 26 -7.00 33.55 -36.48
N ASP A 27 -6.46 34.25 -37.46
CA ASP A 27 -6.81 35.65 -37.74
C ASP A 27 -8.04 35.68 -38.66
N VAL A 28 -9.12 36.28 -38.18
CA VAL A 28 -10.39 36.39 -38.91
C VAL A 28 -10.94 37.81 -38.84
N ASP A 29 -11.94 38.12 -39.66
CA ASP A 29 -12.58 39.43 -39.56
C ASP A 29 -13.31 39.61 -38.22
N LYS A 30 -13.34 40.85 -37.72
CA LYS A 30 -13.91 41.18 -36.41
C LYS A 30 -15.39 40.80 -36.33
N ALA A 31 -16.16 40.99 -37.41
CA ALA A 31 -17.58 40.63 -37.44
C ALA A 31 -17.81 39.11 -37.36
N ILE A 32 -16.86 38.32 -37.85
CA ILE A 32 -16.92 36.85 -37.80
C ILE A 32 -16.49 36.36 -36.40
N ALA A 33 -15.42 36.96 -35.85
CA ALA A 33 -14.95 36.68 -34.50
C ALA A 33 -16.06 36.88 -33.46
N GLU A 34 -16.77 38.02 -33.49
CA GLU A 34 -17.87 38.31 -32.55
C GLU A 34 -18.99 37.27 -32.63
N LYS A 35 -19.36 36.82 -33.84
CA LYS A 35 -20.37 35.77 -34.03
C LYS A 35 -19.93 34.42 -33.48
N TRP A 36 -18.65 34.07 -33.64
CA TRP A 36 -18.12 32.80 -33.14
C TRP A 36 -17.97 32.80 -31.63
N ILE A 37 -17.58 33.93 -31.03
CA ILE A 37 -17.49 34.11 -29.58
C ILE A 37 -18.88 34.08 -28.94
N ALA A 38 -19.84 34.83 -29.49
CA ALA A 38 -21.22 34.81 -29.00
C ALA A 38 -21.87 33.42 -29.12
N GLY A 39 -21.48 32.64 -30.15
CA GLY A 39 -21.94 31.27 -30.35
C GLY A 39 -21.15 30.19 -29.60
N GLY A 40 -20.17 30.57 -28.77
CA GLY A 40 -19.32 29.64 -28.03
C GLY A 40 -18.44 28.72 -28.92
N LYS A 41 -18.25 29.08 -30.20
CA LYS A 41 -17.48 28.29 -31.17
C LYS A 41 -15.99 28.65 -31.18
N ALA A 42 -15.66 29.86 -30.72
CA ALA A 42 -14.31 30.36 -30.57
C ALA A 42 -14.22 31.32 -29.38
N GLU A 43 -13.03 31.57 -28.86
CA GLU A 43 -12.77 32.57 -27.82
C GLU A 43 -11.82 33.65 -28.35
N ALA A 44 -11.96 34.88 -27.85
CA ALA A 44 -11.03 35.96 -28.16
C ALA A 44 -9.64 35.58 -27.64
N SER A 45 -8.69 35.38 -28.54
CA SER A 45 -7.34 34.98 -28.17
C SER A 45 -6.41 36.18 -28.24
N LYS A 46 -5.70 36.43 -27.14
CA LYS A 46 -4.57 37.37 -27.08
C LYS A 46 -3.23 36.64 -27.25
N GLU A 47 -3.30 35.35 -27.52
CA GLU A 47 -2.26 34.36 -27.23
C GLU A 47 -1.49 34.02 -28.51
N LYS A 48 -0.48 34.84 -28.83
CA LYS A 48 0.71 34.30 -29.51
C LYS A 48 1.54 33.57 -28.44
N GLY A 49 1.23 32.31 -28.21
CA GLY A 49 2.16 31.35 -27.59
C GLY A 49 2.19 31.29 -26.06
N GLU A 50 1.05 31.26 -25.39
CA GLU A 50 1.04 30.73 -24.02
C GLU A 50 1.13 29.21 -24.15
N ALA A 51 2.32 28.67 -23.85
CA ALA A 51 2.48 27.26 -23.60
C ALA A 51 1.40 26.87 -22.58
N LEU A 52 0.52 25.93 -22.95
CA LEU A 52 -0.41 25.32 -22.03
C LEU A 52 0.40 24.82 -20.84
N GLN A 53 0.46 25.62 -19.78
CA GLN A 53 0.94 25.17 -18.50
C GLN A 53 -0.14 24.20 -18.05
N PHE A 54 0.09 22.93 -18.34
CA PHE A 54 -0.65 21.86 -17.71
C PHE A 54 -0.43 22.06 -16.21
N GLU A 55 -1.43 22.59 -15.53
CA GLU A 55 -1.49 22.58 -14.07
C GLU A 55 -1.70 21.12 -13.62
N VAL A 56 -0.70 20.27 -13.85
CA VAL A 56 -0.42 19.19 -12.93
C VAL A 56 -0.06 19.90 -11.64
N ALA A 57 -0.88 19.68 -10.60
CA ALA A 57 -0.77 20.25 -9.26
C ALA A 57 0.62 19.98 -8.65
N THR A 58 1.62 20.69 -9.14
CA THR A 58 2.97 20.71 -8.61
C THR A 58 2.95 21.85 -7.63
N PRO A 59 2.80 21.60 -6.32
CA PRO A 59 2.73 22.68 -5.35
C PRO A 59 3.98 23.57 -5.50
N SER A 60 3.77 24.87 -5.72
CA SER A 60 4.85 25.85 -5.91
C SER A 60 5.68 26.09 -4.64
N THR A 61 5.24 25.53 -3.51
CA THR A 61 6.04 25.43 -2.29
C THR A 61 6.93 24.20 -2.38
N PRO A 62 8.27 24.32 -2.25
CA PRO A 62 9.07 23.14 -1.99
C PRO A 62 8.47 22.45 -0.77
N VAL A 63 8.01 21.22 -0.91
CA VAL A 63 7.66 20.40 0.24
C VAL A 63 8.94 20.38 1.07
N SER A 64 8.94 21.08 2.21
CA SER A 64 10.08 21.04 3.12
C SER A 64 10.37 19.58 3.37
N ALA A 65 11.54 19.14 2.92
CA ALA A 65 12.03 17.78 3.04
C ALA A 65 12.42 17.48 4.50
N ASP A 66 11.54 17.81 5.44
CA ASP A 66 11.68 17.42 6.84
C ASP A 66 11.31 15.93 6.94
N THR A 67 12.19 15.10 6.38
CA THR A 67 12.14 13.65 6.46
C THR A 67 12.71 13.14 7.77
N SER A 68 13.22 14.03 8.64
CA SER A 68 13.79 13.70 9.94
C SER A 68 12.80 12.96 10.82
N ALA A 69 11.54 13.38 10.87
CA ALA A 69 10.50 12.67 11.61
C ALA A 69 10.27 11.25 11.07
N LEU A 70 10.20 11.08 9.75
CA LEU A 70 10.04 9.78 9.10
C LEU A 70 11.26 8.87 9.32
N GLN A 71 12.46 9.46 9.34
CA GLN A 71 13.70 8.73 9.56
C GLN A 71 13.84 8.28 11.02
N THR A 72 13.39 9.11 11.98
CA THR A 72 13.28 8.71 13.39
C THR A 72 12.27 7.56 13.55
N GLN A 73 11.08 7.64 12.93
CA GLN A 73 10.11 6.55 12.98
C GLN A 73 10.63 5.25 12.36
N LEU A 74 11.39 5.35 11.27
CA LEU A 74 12.01 4.18 10.64
C LEU A 74 13.04 3.52 11.55
N ASN A 75 13.88 4.32 12.23
CA ASN A 75 14.86 3.80 13.17
C ASN A 75 14.20 3.16 14.40
N ASP A 76 13.17 3.78 14.97
CA ASP A 76 12.41 3.23 16.11
C ASP A 76 11.77 1.89 15.74
N ALA A 77 11.12 1.80 14.57
CA ALA A 77 10.53 0.56 14.07
C ALA A 77 11.57 -0.54 13.83
N LEU A 78 12.76 -0.19 13.32
CA LEU A 78 13.86 -1.15 13.15
C LEU A 78 14.37 -1.68 14.49
N GLU A 79 14.47 -0.82 15.50
CA GLU A 79 14.90 -1.22 16.84
C GLU A 79 13.87 -2.13 17.52
N GLN A 80 12.58 -1.80 17.41
CA GLN A 80 11.48 -2.66 17.87
C GLN A 80 11.48 -4.03 17.20
N LEU A 81 11.71 -4.09 15.88
CA LEU A 81 11.77 -5.34 15.14
C LEU A 81 12.93 -6.22 15.63
N LYS A 82 14.09 -5.61 15.88
CA LYS A 82 15.27 -6.32 16.38
C LYS A 82 15.04 -6.86 17.80
N GLN A 83 14.40 -6.07 18.67
CA GLN A 83 14.03 -6.52 20.00
C GLN A 83 13.04 -7.68 19.94
N ALA A 84 11.97 -7.56 19.13
CA ALA A 84 10.98 -8.61 18.96
C ALA A 84 11.58 -9.92 18.43
N GLN A 85 12.56 -9.84 17.53
CA GLN A 85 13.30 -11.03 17.08
C GLN A 85 14.11 -11.68 18.20
N SER A 86 14.79 -10.91 19.04
CA SER A 86 15.55 -11.45 20.18
C SER A 86 14.64 -12.09 21.23
N ASP A 87 13.50 -11.47 21.50
CA ASP A 87 12.47 -12.00 22.40
C ASP A 87 11.86 -13.30 21.85
N ALA A 88 11.63 -13.37 20.53
CA ALA A 88 11.12 -14.57 19.88
C ALA A 88 12.13 -15.73 19.97
N ASP A 89 13.40 -15.48 19.65
CA ASP A 89 14.45 -16.51 19.73
C ASP A 89 14.62 -17.07 21.15
N THR A 90 14.54 -16.18 22.15
CA THR A 90 14.56 -16.58 23.56
C THR A 90 13.37 -17.46 23.90
N LYS A 91 12.15 -17.04 23.53
CA LYS A 91 10.93 -17.82 23.79
C LYS A 91 10.94 -19.15 23.06
N ASP A 92 11.39 -19.21 21.81
CA ASP A 92 11.51 -20.46 21.05
C ASP A 92 12.45 -21.44 21.77
N LYS A 93 13.57 -20.94 22.30
CA LYS A 93 14.50 -21.75 23.11
C LYS A 93 13.85 -22.23 24.42
N GLU A 94 13.15 -21.35 25.14
CA GLU A 94 12.42 -21.72 26.37
C GLU A 94 11.31 -22.74 26.12
N HIS A 95 10.57 -22.60 25.02
CA HIS A 95 9.53 -23.56 24.62
C HIS A 95 10.12 -24.92 24.24
N ALA A 96 11.27 -24.94 23.55
CA ALA A 96 11.96 -26.18 23.23
C ALA A 96 12.45 -26.90 24.50
N ASP A 97 13.03 -26.17 25.46
CA ASP A 97 13.49 -26.73 26.73
C ASP A 97 12.31 -27.27 27.57
N ALA A 98 11.23 -26.49 27.68
CA ALA A 98 10.02 -26.91 28.39
C ALA A 98 9.38 -28.17 27.78
N LEU A 99 9.40 -28.30 26.45
CA LEU A 99 8.90 -29.50 25.77
C LEU A 99 9.77 -30.72 26.05
N GLU A 100 11.09 -30.54 26.14
CA GLU A 100 12.02 -31.62 26.48
C GLU A 100 11.85 -32.07 27.93
N GLN A 101 11.73 -31.13 28.87
CA GLN A 101 11.43 -31.42 30.28
C GLN A 101 10.09 -32.17 30.44
N LEU A 102 9.05 -31.75 29.72
CA LEU A 102 7.74 -32.42 29.76
C LEU A 102 7.85 -33.88 29.26
N LYS A 103 8.62 -34.12 28.19
CA LYS A 103 8.86 -35.48 27.68
C LYS A 103 9.58 -36.35 28.71
N GLN A 104 10.59 -35.81 29.39
CA GLN A 104 11.32 -36.53 30.43
C GLN A 104 10.40 -36.86 31.61
N ALA A 105 9.67 -35.86 32.13
CA ALA A 105 8.74 -36.06 33.24
C ALA A 105 7.66 -37.10 32.92
N HIS A 106 7.10 -37.05 31.71
CA HIS A 106 6.11 -38.04 31.27
C HIS A 106 6.70 -39.45 31.10
N ALA A 107 7.95 -39.56 30.63
CA ALA A 107 8.64 -40.85 30.56
C ALA A 107 8.89 -41.44 31.97
N GLU A 108 9.32 -40.62 32.93
CA GLU A 108 9.51 -41.04 34.32
C GLU A 108 8.20 -41.44 35.00
N GLU A 109 7.11 -40.73 34.72
CA GLU A 109 5.78 -41.07 35.22
C GLU A 109 5.32 -42.42 34.67
N LEU A 110 5.51 -42.69 33.38
CA LEU A 110 5.18 -43.97 32.76
C LEU A 110 5.98 -45.13 33.36
N VAL A 111 7.28 -44.95 33.59
CA VAL A 111 8.13 -45.96 34.24
C VAL A 111 7.63 -46.24 35.66
N THR A 112 7.31 -45.21 36.42
CA THR A 112 6.79 -45.34 37.79
C THR A 112 5.43 -46.02 37.83
N ALA A 113 4.53 -45.64 36.91
CA ALA A 113 3.21 -46.25 36.78
C ALA A 113 3.32 -47.73 36.41
N THR A 114 4.21 -48.08 35.47
CA THR A 114 4.46 -49.46 35.06
C THR A 114 4.95 -50.29 36.25
N LYS A 115 5.95 -49.80 36.98
CA LYS A 115 6.47 -50.49 38.17
C LYS A 115 5.41 -50.71 39.25
N ARG A 116 4.54 -49.71 39.48
CA ARG A 116 3.43 -49.85 40.43
C ARG A 116 2.41 -50.89 39.97
N ALA A 117 2.13 -50.97 38.67
CA ALA A 117 1.25 -51.99 38.11
C ALA A 117 1.84 -53.39 38.29
N GLU A 118 3.12 -53.58 37.95
CA GLU A 118 3.82 -54.86 38.13
C GLU A 118 3.84 -55.32 39.60
N ASP A 119 4.09 -54.40 40.54
CA ASP A 119 4.09 -54.69 41.98
C ASP A 119 2.68 -55.08 42.49
N ALA A 120 1.65 -54.39 42.01
CA ALA A 120 0.26 -54.71 42.34
C ALA A 120 -0.17 -56.07 41.77
N GLU A 121 0.22 -56.41 40.54
CA GLU A 121 -0.04 -57.72 39.92
C GLU A 121 0.68 -58.85 40.68
N ALA A 122 1.92 -58.63 41.11
CA ALA A 122 2.66 -59.57 41.94
C ALA A 122 1.96 -59.81 43.29
N ALA A 123 1.52 -58.75 43.96
CA ALA A 123 0.80 -58.82 45.23
C ALA A 123 -0.54 -59.58 45.09
N LEU A 124 -1.31 -59.32 44.03
CA LEU A 124 -2.56 -60.03 43.75
C LEU A 124 -2.33 -61.52 43.49
N THR A 125 -1.27 -61.85 42.74
CA THR A 125 -0.89 -63.24 42.48
C THR A 125 -0.54 -63.97 43.78
N GLU A 126 0.21 -63.33 44.68
CA GLU A 126 0.57 -63.91 45.97
C GLU A 126 -0.65 -64.08 46.89
N ALA A 127 -1.53 -63.08 46.97
CA ALA A 127 -2.76 -63.15 47.75
C ALA A 127 -3.67 -64.29 47.26
N THR A 128 -3.78 -64.47 45.95
CA THR A 128 -4.59 -65.55 45.36
C THR A 128 -4.01 -66.94 45.66
N LYS A 129 -2.67 -67.09 45.70
CA LYS A 129 -2.01 -68.34 46.10
C LYS A 129 -2.23 -68.68 47.57
N LYS A 130 -2.27 -67.69 48.46
CA LYS A 130 -2.51 -67.88 49.91
C LYS A 130 -3.98 -68.20 50.24
N ALA A 131 -4.91 -67.81 49.37
CA ALA A 131 -6.34 -68.01 49.55
C ALA A 131 -6.87 -69.34 48.98
N LYS A 132 -6.01 -70.17 48.39
CA LYS A 132 -6.33 -71.44 47.73
C LYS A 132 -5.70 -72.60 48.47
#